data_AF-A0A942HV63-F1
#
_entry.id   AF-A0A942HV63-F1
#
_cell.length_a   1.000
_cell.length_b   1.000
_cell.length_c   1.000
_cell.angle_alpha   90.00
_cell.angle_beta   90.00
_cell.angle_gamma   90.00
#
_symmetry.space_group_name_H-M   'P 1'
#
loop_
_entity.id
_entity.type
_entity.pdbx_description
1 polymer ?
#
loop_
_entity_poly.entity_id
_entity_poly.type
_entity_poly.pdbx_seq_one_letter_code
_entity_poly.pdbx_strand_id
1 'polypeptide(L)'
;MAVGKPRSAPPKARSSSGKRDTVLHREQWNTESTKFIQQTSRPLMREDLLTRTRVFPVIVGIWDLGSRIGFLLNLLDKLNKAQETIQFRQVYASIPAGLISKPARLREWMKDEKQMLSEEDLDTLDDNIIANDYFQRAEVIRQTLGLSVLCGIVPSMIAGQDDSGIYWNHFSSESDSGRELIVSTYEIREFADKAGKPVEAAVAGMMVAQLMVALNEKVGFHRESRQCFFDYNDQRTTIVDCIKACQVDEQCLNLLEPRYRSSMEALVKTISKYRRVIQK
;
A
#
# COMPACT_ATOMS: atom_id res chain seq x y z
N MET A 1 0.09 -23.78 17.43
CA MET A 1 -0.29 -22.63 16.58
C MET A 1 -0.79 -23.19 15.26
N ALA A 2 -2.10 -23.12 15.04
CA ALA A 2 -2.71 -23.61 13.81
C ALA A 2 -2.48 -22.57 12.71
N VAL A 3 -1.68 -22.94 11.70
CA VAL A 3 -1.45 -22.12 10.52
C VAL A 3 -2.62 -22.38 9.57
N GLY A 4 -3.53 -21.42 9.43
CA GLY A 4 -4.61 -21.47 8.44
C GLY A 4 -4.03 -21.60 7.03
N LYS A 5 -4.55 -22.54 6.24
CA LYS A 5 -4.15 -22.70 4.83
C LYS A 5 -4.66 -21.52 4.01
N PRO A 6 -3.86 -20.90 3.12
CA PRO A 6 -4.40 -19.96 2.15
C PRO A 6 -5.34 -20.71 1.21
N ARG A 7 -6.59 -20.27 1.13
CA ARG A 7 -7.58 -20.81 0.19
C ARG A 7 -7.53 -20.03 -1.13
N SER A 8 -7.71 -20.80 -2.19
CA SER A 8 -7.59 -20.46 -3.60
C SER A 8 -8.43 -19.27 -4.07
N ALA A 9 -7.90 -18.61 -5.10
CA ALA A 9 -8.51 -17.58 -5.95
C ALA A 9 -10.04 -17.68 -6.15
N PRO A 10 -10.73 -16.54 -6.29
CA PRO A 10 -12.19 -16.49 -6.40
C PRO A 10 -12.70 -17.24 -7.65
N PRO A 11 -13.90 -17.83 -7.59
CA PRO A 11 -14.52 -18.47 -8.73
C PRO A 11 -14.85 -17.45 -9.82
N LYS A 12 -14.66 -17.83 -11.09
CA LYS A 12 -15.06 -17.03 -12.26
C LYS A 12 -16.54 -16.66 -12.17
N ALA A 13 -16.83 -15.36 -12.09
CA ALA A 13 -18.19 -14.83 -12.06
C ALA A 13 -18.97 -15.23 -13.33
N ARG A 14 -20.13 -15.86 -13.14
CA ARG A 14 -21.13 -16.05 -14.20
C ARG A 14 -21.95 -14.77 -14.32
N SER A 15 -21.97 -14.18 -15.51
CA SER A 15 -22.83 -13.06 -15.86
C SER A 15 -24.30 -13.48 -15.88
N SER A 16 -25.10 -12.96 -14.96
CA SER A 16 -26.56 -12.97 -15.07
C SER A 16 -27.09 -11.53 -15.17
N SER A 17 -27.56 -11.20 -16.37
CA SER A 17 -28.29 -9.97 -16.65
C SER A 17 -29.67 -10.03 -15.98
N GLY A 18 -29.95 -9.09 -15.07
CA GLY A 18 -31.27 -8.94 -14.45
C GLY A 18 -31.57 -7.49 -14.11
N LYS A 19 -32.37 -6.83 -14.95
CA LYS A 19 -32.98 -5.52 -14.68
C LYS A 19 -33.90 -5.60 -13.44
N ARG A 20 -33.85 -4.59 -12.58
CA ARG A 20 -35.05 -4.01 -11.93
C ARG A 20 -34.77 -2.66 -11.27
N ASP A 21 -35.72 -1.77 -11.50
CA ASP A 21 -35.78 -0.36 -11.14
C ASP A 21 -36.20 -0.09 -9.67
N THR A 22 -35.82 1.12 -9.21
CA THR A 22 -36.44 1.98 -8.19
C THR A 22 -36.45 1.52 -6.71
N VAL A 23 -35.89 2.34 -5.80
CA VAL A 23 -36.59 3.43 -5.08
C VAL A 23 -35.59 4.31 -4.31
N LEU A 24 -35.82 5.62 -4.42
CA LEU A 24 -35.14 6.77 -3.85
C LEU A 24 -35.40 6.98 -2.34
N HIS A 25 -34.44 7.58 -1.65
CA HIS A 25 -34.53 8.62 -0.61
C HIS A 25 -33.56 8.43 0.55
N ARG A 26 -32.29 8.86 0.40
CA ARG A 26 -31.45 9.24 1.54
C ARG A 26 -30.23 10.12 1.22
N GLU A 27 -30.31 10.99 0.21
CA GLU A 27 -29.21 11.90 -0.13
C GLU A 27 -29.72 13.34 -0.22
N GLN A 28 -29.54 14.12 0.84
CA GLN A 28 -29.71 15.58 0.74
C GLN A 28 -28.93 16.41 1.78
N TRP A 29 -27.91 15.84 2.42
CA TRP A 29 -27.16 16.55 3.48
C TRP A 29 -25.65 16.65 3.27
N ASN A 30 -25.12 16.44 2.05
CA ASN A 30 -23.66 16.56 1.83
C ASN A 30 -23.22 17.09 0.44
N THR A 31 -24.10 17.72 -0.35
CA THR A 31 -23.81 18.02 -1.76
C THR A 31 -23.32 19.43 -2.07
N GLU A 32 -23.27 20.36 -1.12
CA GLU A 32 -22.84 21.74 -1.41
C GLU A 32 -21.36 22.01 -1.11
N SER A 33 -20.77 21.33 -0.12
CA SER A 33 -19.33 21.50 0.20
C SER A 33 -18.39 20.79 -0.78
N THR A 34 -18.88 19.76 -1.48
CA THR A 34 -18.08 18.95 -2.44
C THR A 34 -18.08 19.53 -3.84
N LYS A 35 -19.10 20.33 -4.20
CA LYS A 35 -19.22 20.91 -5.55
C LYS A 35 -18.20 22.01 -5.83
N PHE A 36 -17.64 22.65 -4.80
CA PHE A 36 -16.63 23.69 -5.00
C PHE A 36 -15.22 23.14 -5.26
N ILE A 37 -14.95 21.87 -4.92
CA ILE A 37 -13.63 21.23 -5.13
C ILE A 37 -13.60 20.37 -6.41
N GLN A 38 -14.76 19.93 -6.92
CA GLN A 38 -14.82 19.00 -8.07
C GLN A 38 -14.75 19.66 -9.46
N GLN A 39 -14.91 20.98 -9.60
CA GLN A 39 -14.93 21.62 -10.93
C GLN A 39 -13.57 22.06 -11.50
N THR A 40 -12.47 21.88 -10.77
CA THR A 40 -11.10 22.16 -11.29
C THR A 40 -10.23 20.92 -11.46
N SER A 41 -10.72 19.73 -11.09
CA SER A 41 -9.92 18.49 -11.05
C SER A 41 -10.22 17.61 -12.25
N ARG A 42 -9.84 18.05 -13.45
CA ARG A 42 -9.77 17.13 -14.61
C ARG A 42 -8.71 16.05 -14.32
N PRO A 43 -8.88 14.80 -14.78
CA PRO A 43 -7.86 13.77 -14.72
C PRO A 43 -6.78 14.07 -15.78
N LEU A 44 -5.95 15.10 -15.55
CA LEU A 44 -4.89 15.54 -16.46
C LEU A 44 -3.50 14.99 -16.08
N MET A 45 -3.36 14.32 -14.94
CA MET A 45 -2.04 14.15 -14.34
C MET A 45 -1.32 12.80 -14.56
N ARG A 46 -1.96 11.75 -15.10
CA ARG A 46 -1.23 10.51 -15.42
C ARG A 46 -0.27 10.75 -16.61
N GLU A 47 -0.65 11.61 -17.55
CA GLU A 47 0.20 12.07 -18.66
C GLU A 47 1.19 13.18 -18.24
N ASP A 48 0.86 14.04 -17.26
CA ASP A 48 1.78 15.11 -16.82
C ASP A 48 3.08 14.59 -16.17
N LEU A 49 3.04 13.41 -15.55
CA LEU A 49 4.25 12.75 -15.03
C LEU A 49 5.17 12.23 -16.16
N LEU A 50 4.62 12.02 -17.35
CA LEU A 50 5.32 11.43 -18.50
C LEU A 50 5.85 12.50 -19.48
N THR A 51 5.28 13.70 -19.49
CA THR A 51 5.48 14.69 -20.58
C THR A 51 6.40 15.88 -20.25
N ARG A 52 6.87 16.06 -19.01
CA ARG A 52 7.78 17.16 -18.66
C ARG A 52 9.25 16.80 -18.90
N THR A 53 9.89 17.54 -19.82
CA THR A 53 11.34 17.51 -20.10
C THR A 53 12.23 17.96 -18.94
N ARG A 54 11.65 18.61 -17.91
CA ARG A 54 12.30 18.74 -16.59
C ARG A 54 11.72 17.68 -15.67
N VAL A 55 12.56 16.70 -15.33
CA VAL A 55 12.24 15.64 -14.38
C VAL A 55 12.20 16.27 -12.98
N PHE A 56 11.05 16.79 -12.58
CA PHE A 56 10.83 17.09 -11.17
C PHE A 56 10.89 15.76 -10.39
N PRO A 57 11.54 15.72 -9.22
CA PRO A 57 11.59 14.50 -8.44
C PRO A 57 10.17 14.08 -8.03
N VAL A 58 9.91 12.78 -8.02
CA VAL A 58 8.68 12.19 -7.48
C VAL A 58 8.72 12.40 -5.96
N ILE A 59 7.81 13.23 -5.43
CA ILE A 59 7.76 13.52 -4.00
C ILE A 59 6.84 12.50 -3.33
N VAL A 60 7.42 11.65 -2.49
CA VAL A 60 6.72 10.58 -1.77
C VAL A 60 6.57 10.97 -0.31
N GLY A 61 5.34 11.22 0.12
CA GLY A 61 5.02 11.45 1.53
C GLY A 61 4.90 10.13 2.29
N ILE A 62 5.45 10.06 3.50
CA ILE A 62 5.36 8.92 4.41
C ILE A 62 4.51 9.30 5.61
N TRP A 63 3.35 8.68 5.76
CA TRP A 63 2.40 8.97 6.83
C TRP A 63 2.30 7.78 7.78
N ASP A 64 2.94 7.88 8.95
CA ASP A 64 2.89 6.83 9.98
C ASP A 64 1.57 6.97 10.77
N LEU A 65 0.75 5.93 10.72
CA LEU A 65 -0.57 5.83 11.35
C LEU A 65 -0.52 5.05 12.67
N GLY A 66 0.64 5.03 13.34
CA GLY A 66 0.84 4.42 14.66
C GLY A 66 1.68 3.16 14.66
N SER A 67 2.41 2.87 13.59
CA SER A 67 3.30 1.72 13.46
C SER A 67 4.57 1.81 14.31
N ARG A 68 4.97 3.02 14.72
CA ARG A 68 6.12 3.26 15.62
C ARG A 68 7.41 2.61 15.11
N ILE A 69 7.70 2.77 13.82
CA ILE A 69 8.92 2.24 13.21
C ILE A 69 10.10 3.16 13.53
N GLY A 70 10.81 2.83 14.60
CA GLY A 70 12.01 3.54 15.01
C GLY A 70 13.07 3.57 13.89
N PHE A 71 13.82 4.67 13.82
CA PHE A 71 14.90 4.89 12.84
C PHE A 71 14.48 4.94 11.36
N LEU A 72 13.18 4.92 11.05
CA LEU A 72 12.69 5.06 9.68
C LEU A 72 13.20 6.35 9.03
N LEU A 73 13.14 7.49 9.73
CA LEU A 73 13.64 8.77 9.22
C LEU A 73 15.12 8.70 8.80
N ASN A 74 15.98 8.09 9.62
CA ASN A 74 17.39 7.92 9.30
C ASN A 74 17.60 7.05 8.05
N LEU A 75 16.73 6.08 7.81
CA LEU A 75 16.75 5.30 6.58
C LEU A 75 16.25 6.13 5.39
N LEU A 76 15.15 6.88 5.53
CA LEU A 76 14.65 7.77 4.47
C LEU A 76 15.71 8.78 4.02
N ASP A 77 16.49 9.34 4.94
CA ASP A 77 17.62 10.22 4.61
C ASP A 77 18.70 9.53 3.78
N LYS A 78 18.99 8.25 4.07
CA LYS A 78 19.93 7.45 3.26
C LYS A 78 19.35 7.12 1.89
N LEU A 79 18.06 6.82 1.80
CA LEU A 79 17.37 6.59 0.53
C LEU A 79 17.36 7.83 -0.36
N ASN A 80 17.10 9.00 0.22
CA ASN A 80 17.18 10.29 -0.47
C ASN A 80 18.58 10.61 -0.99
N LYS A 81 19.64 10.23 -0.26
CA LYS A 81 21.03 10.45 -0.69
C LYS A 81 21.51 9.45 -1.76
N ALA A 82 20.83 8.31 -1.90
CA ALA A 82 21.26 7.24 -2.80
C ALA A 82 20.87 7.48 -4.26
N GLN A 83 19.94 8.39 -4.54
CA GLN A 83 19.40 8.66 -5.87
C GLN A 83 18.81 10.07 -5.96
N GLU A 84 18.44 10.53 -7.15
CA GLU A 84 18.03 11.94 -7.40
C GLU A 84 16.59 12.11 -7.91
N THR A 85 15.90 11.02 -8.26
CA THR A 85 14.59 11.09 -8.94
C THR A 85 13.39 10.97 -8.01
N ILE A 86 13.59 10.52 -6.78
CA ILE A 86 12.56 10.26 -5.78
C ILE A 86 12.95 10.99 -4.49
N GLN A 87 12.00 11.71 -3.88
CA GLN A 87 12.22 12.40 -2.62
C GLN A 87 11.21 11.93 -1.58
N PHE A 88 11.68 11.19 -0.58
CA PHE A 88 10.89 10.77 0.57
C PHE A 88 10.80 11.91 1.60
N ARG A 89 9.60 12.15 2.12
CA ARG A 89 9.34 13.15 3.17
C ARG A 89 8.42 12.57 4.22
N GLN A 90 8.71 12.79 5.50
CA GLN A 90 7.75 12.48 6.56
C GLN A 90 6.57 13.45 6.48
N VAL A 91 5.36 12.90 6.59
CA VAL A 91 4.11 13.64 6.64
C VAL A 91 3.54 13.56 8.05
N TYR A 92 3.17 14.73 8.58
CA TYR A 92 2.45 14.86 9.84
C TYR A 92 1.04 15.36 9.52
N ALA A 93 0.08 14.44 9.52
CA ALA A 93 -1.33 14.76 9.32
C ALA A 93 -2.16 14.09 10.42
N SER A 94 -3.27 14.74 10.79
CA SER A 94 -4.20 14.22 11.79
C SER A 94 -4.78 12.88 11.34
N ILE A 95 -4.81 11.90 12.24
CA ILE A 95 -5.45 10.61 12.02
C ILE A 95 -6.93 10.74 12.41
N PRO A 96 -7.87 10.67 11.46
CA PRO A 96 -9.29 10.78 11.79
C PRO A 96 -9.74 9.63 12.70
N ALA A 97 -10.64 9.94 13.62
CA ALA A 97 -11.32 8.90 14.39
C ALA A 97 -12.03 7.93 13.45
N GLY A 98 -11.82 6.62 13.65
CA GLY A 98 -12.40 5.58 12.81
C GLY A 98 -11.57 5.16 11.60
N LEU A 99 -10.44 5.82 11.29
CA LEU A 99 -9.51 5.33 10.25
C LEU A 99 -8.88 3.99 10.64
N ILE A 100 -8.58 3.85 11.94
CA ILE A 100 -8.25 2.56 12.53
C ILE A 100 -9.59 1.92 12.88
N SER A 101 -10.08 1.09 11.96
CA SER A 101 -11.37 0.41 12.09
C SER A 101 -11.41 -0.45 13.34
N LYS A 102 -12.53 -0.38 14.07
CA LYS A 102 -12.83 -1.39 15.09
C LYS A 102 -13.24 -2.69 14.37
N PRO A 103 -12.95 -3.86 14.95
CA PRO A 103 -13.49 -5.15 14.50
C PRO A 103 -14.95 -5.11 14.05
N ALA A 104 -15.82 -4.48 14.85
CA ALA A 104 -17.23 -4.32 14.54
C ALA A 104 -17.49 -3.60 13.20
N ARG A 105 -16.71 -2.57 12.89
CA ARG A 105 -16.84 -1.80 11.64
C ARG A 105 -16.44 -2.62 10.42
N LEU A 106 -15.40 -3.46 10.52
CA LEU A 106 -15.02 -4.39 9.45
C LEU A 106 -16.11 -5.42 9.19
N ARG A 107 -16.67 -6.00 10.25
CA ARG A 107 -17.76 -6.99 10.14
C ARG A 107 -19.03 -6.38 9.54
N GLU A 108 -19.33 -5.12 9.87
CA GLU A 108 -20.41 -4.36 9.23
C GLU A 108 -20.13 -4.10 7.76
N TRP A 109 -18.93 -3.62 7.43
CA TRP A 109 -18.51 -3.37 6.04
C TRP A 109 -18.61 -4.63 5.18
N MET A 110 -18.18 -5.80 5.67
CA MET A 110 -18.32 -7.07 4.96
C MET A 110 -19.77 -7.46 4.68
N LYS A 111 -20.69 -7.17 5.61
CA LYS A 111 -22.13 -7.41 5.43
C LYS A 111 -22.71 -6.47 4.38
N ASP A 112 -22.31 -5.21 4.37
CA ASP A 112 -22.74 -4.21 3.39
C ASP A 112 -22.35 -4.65 1.97
N GLU A 113 -21.16 -5.23 1.81
CA GLU A 113 -20.66 -5.80 0.55
C GLU A 113 -21.24 -7.18 0.21
N LYS A 114 -22.21 -7.68 0.99
CA LYS A 114 -22.96 -8.94 0.77
C LYS A 114 -22.07 -10.19 0.66
N GLN A 115 -20.89 -10.17 1.28
CA GLN A 115 -20.04 -11.35 1.39
C GLN A 115 -20.40 -12.16 2.63
N MET A 116 -20.68 -13.45 2.41
CA MET A 116 -20.92 -14.42 3.47
C MET A 116 -19.60 -15.09 3.81
N LEU A 117 -18.96 -14.63 4.87
CA LEU A 117 -17.72 -15.20 5.39
C LEU A 117 -18.00 -16.31 6.38
N SER A 118 -17.06 -17.27 6.50
CA SER A 118 -17.09 -18.24 7.59
C SER A 118 -16.73 -17.58 8.92
N GLU A 119 -17.13 -18.16 10.05
CA GLU A 119 -16.72 -17.67 11.38
C GLU A 119 -15.19 -17.63 11.53
N GLU A 120 -14.48 -18.60 10.94
CA GLU A 120 -13.01 -18.62 10.92
C GLU A 120 -12.43 -17.41 10.17
N ASP A 121 -13.03 -17.04 9.02
CA ASP A 121 -12.59 -15.86 8.27
C ASP A 121 -12.87 -14.57 9.06
N LEU A 122 -14.03 -14.49 9.72
CA LEU A 122 -14.42 -13.34 10.54
C LEU A 122 -13.44 -13.07 11.68
N ASP A 123 -12.90 -14.10 12.32
CA ASP A 123 -11.91 -13.94 13.38
C ASP A 123 -10.59 -13.36 12.87
N THR A 124 -10.22 -13.60 11.61
CA THR A 124 -9.02 -13.00 11.01
C THR A 124 -9.19 -11.54 10.59
N LEU A 125 -10.42 -11.02 10.54
CA LEU A 125 -10.69 -9.64 10.12
C LEU A 125 -10.38 -8.61 11.20
N ASP A 126 -10.39 -9.02 12.46
CA ASP A 126 -10.29 -8.09 13.59
C ASP A 126 -8.93 -7.34 13.62
N ASP A 127 -7.91 -7.89 12.96
CA ASP A 127 -6.58 -7.32 12.82
C ASP A 127 -6.38 -6.47 11.54
N ASN A 128 -7.43 -6.27 10.74
CA ASN A 128 -7.35 -5.52 9.49
C ASN A 128 -7.80 -4.07 9.66
N ILE A 129 -7.43 -3.22 8.70
CA ILE A 129 -8.05 -1.91 8.45
C ILE A 129 -8.65 -1.90 7.04
N ILE A 130 -9.60 -0.99 6.80
CA ILE A 130 -10.25 -0.84 5.50
C ILE A 130 -9.44 0.14 4.64
N ALA A 131 -8.79 -0.37 3.60
CA ALA A 131 -7.94 0.38 2.68
C ALA A 131 -8.71 1.52 2.01
N ASN A 132 -9.96 1.27 1.59
CA ASN A 132 -10.81 2.27 0.93
C ASN A 132 -11.08 3.49 1.84
N ASP A 133 -11.30 3.29 3.14
CA ASP A 133 -11.46 4.37 4.12
C ASP A 133 -10.15 5.18 4.26
N TYR A 134 -9.01 4.50 4.21
CA TYR A 134 -7.69 5.15 4.17
C TYR A 134 -7.48 5.97 2.89
N PHE A 135 -7.73 5.40 1.71
CA PHE A 135 -7.44 6.04 0.43
C PHE A 135 -8.21 7.36 0.24
N GLN A 136 -9.48 7.41 0.65
CA GLN A 136 -10.27 8.65 0.61
C GLN A 136 -9.63 9.79 1.41
N ARG A 137 -8.99 9.49 2.54
CA ARG A 137 -8.31 10.48 3.39
C ARG A 137 -6.91 10.79 2.89
N ALA A 138 -6.18 9.77 2.47
CA ALA A 138 -4.86 9.88 1.92
C ALA A 138 -4.84 10.78 0.68
N GLU A 139 -5.85 10.69 -0.19
CA GLU A 139 -5.98 11.54 -1.37
C GLU A 139 -6.01 13.03 -1.00
N VAL A 140 -6.87 13.41 -0.03
CA VAL A 140 -7.00 14.81 0.41
C VAL A 140 -5.68 15.33 0.96
N ILE A 141 -4.99 14.54 1.79
CA ILE A 141 -3.68 14.90 2.35
C ILE A 141 -2.64 15.06 1.24
N ARG A 142 -2.59 14.09 0.31
CA ARG A 142 -1.64 14.09 -0.81
C ARG A 142 -1.81 15.34 -1.67
N GLN A 143 -3.05 15.68 -2.04
CA GLN A 143 -3.37 16.86 -2.83
C GLN A 143 -3.02 18.15 -2.08
N THR A 144 -3.40 18.25 -0.80
CA THR A 144 -3.16 19.43 0.04
C THR A 144 -1.67 19.73 0.19
N LEU A 145 -0.83 18.70 0.31
CA LEU A 145 0.61 18.82 0.50
C LEU A 145 1.42 18.84 -0.82
N GLY A 146 0.75 18.77 -1.98
CA GLY A 146 1.41 18.76 -3.28
C GLY A 146 2.32 17.55 -3.51
N LEU A 147 1.95 16.39 -2.95
CA LEU A 147 2.73 15.16 -3.05
C LEU A 147 2.39 14.40 -4.33
N SER A 148 3.41 13.78 -4.94
CA SER A 148 3.21 12.89 -6.09
C SER A 148 2.56 11.58 -5.67
N VAL A 149 3.02 11.03 -4.55
CA VAL A 149 2.54 9.78 -3.94
C VAL A 149 2.48 9.96 -2.42
N LEU A 150 1.50 9.36 -1.76
CA LEU A 150 1.42 9.29 -0.30
C LEU A 150 1.36 7.82 0.12
N CYS A 151 2.30 7.40 0.97
CA CYS A 151 2.40 6.05 1.49
C CYS A 151 2.13 6.04 3.00
N GLY A 152 1.07 5.35 3.39
CA GLY A 152 0.62 5.18 4.77
C GLY A 152 1.23 3.93 5.37
N ILE A 153 1.69 4.02 6.62
CA ILE A 153 2.26 2.88 7.36
C ILE A 153 1.35 2.58 8.54
N VAL A 154 0.78 1.38 8.60
CA VAL A 154 -0.25 0.99 9.59
C VAL A 154 0.17 -0.23 10.41
N PRO A 155 -0.22 -0.32 11.70
CA PRO A 155 0.13 -1.48 12.53
C PRO A 155 -0.72 -2.73 12.24
N SER A 156 -1.81 -2.57 11.51
CA SER A 156 -2.82 -3.59 11.19
C SER A 156 -2.60 -4.18 9.81
N MET A 157 -3.14 -5.38 9.55
CA MET A 157 -3.26 -5.92 8.20
C MET A 157 -4.21 -5.07 7.35
N ILE A 158 -4.22 -5.29 6.04
CA ILE A 158 -5.03 -4.50 5.12
C ILE A 158 -6.12 -5.36 4.50
N ALA A 159 -7.36 -4.87 4.58
CA ALA A 159 -8.51 -5.35 3.85
C ALA A 159 -9.06 -4.26 2.93
N GLY A 160 -9.66 -4.62 1.81
CA GLY A 160 -10.21 -3.66 0.87
C GLY A 160 -11.01 -4.35 -0.22
N GLN A 161 -11.46 -3.54 -1.17
CA GLN A 161 -12.22 -4.00 -2.31
C GLN A 161 -11.67 -3.37 -3.58
N ASP A 162 -11.50 -4.21 -4.58
CA ASP A 162 -11.13 -3.84 -5.95
C ASP A 162 -12.09 -4.49 -6.97
N ASP A 163 -11.77 -4.35 -8.26
CA ASP A 163 -12.54 -4.94 -9.37
C ASP A 163 -12.67 -6.47 -9.30
N SER A 164 -11.76 -7.15 -8.58
CA SER A 164 -11.76 -8.60 -8.39
C SER A 164 -12.57 -9.07 -7.18
N GLY A 165 -12.91 -8.13 -6.28
CA GLY A 165 -13.74 -8.37 -5.11
C GLY A 165 -13.07 -7.90 -3.81
N ILE A 166 -13.52 -8.47 -2.70
CA ILE A 166 -12.96 -8.16 -1.38
C ILE A 166 -11.71 -9.00 -1.15
N TYR A 167 -10.68 -8.36 -0.60
CA TYR A 167 -9.47 -8.99 -0.10
C TYR A 167 -9.21 -8.59 1.36
N TRP A 168 -8.46 -9.41 2.09
CA TRP A 168 -8.04 -9.13 3.47
C TRP A 168 -6.76 -9.89 3.79
N ASN A 169 -6.11 -9.53 4.90
CA ASN A 169 -4.80 -10.05 5.30
C ASN A 169 -3.69 -9.74 4.28
N HIS A 170 -3.74 -8.56 3.64
CA HIS A 170 -2.67 -8.08 2.78
C HIS A 170 -1.64 -7.25 3.56
N PHE A 171 -0.37 -7.37 3.19
CA PHE A 171 0.71 -6.53 3.74
C PHE A 171 0.79 -5.16 3.10
N SER A 172 0.21 -4.99 1.92
CA SER A 172 0.25 -3.74 1.19
C SER A 172 -0.87 -3.67 0.17
N SER A 173 -1.26 -2.45 -0.17
CA SER A 173 -2.26 -2.17 -1.19
C SER A 173 -2.10 -0.75 -1.70
N GLU A 174 -2.73 -0.47 -2.83
CA GLU A 174 -2.78 0.81 -3.50
C GLU A 174 -4.22 1.18 -3.87
N SER A 175 -4.50 2.47 -3.94
CA SER A 175 -5.73 3.01 -4.52
C SER A 175 -5.78 2.78 -6.03
N ASP A 176 -6.97 2.87 -6.63
CA ASP A 176 -7.18 2.83 -8.09
C ASP A 176 -6.33 3.86 -8.86
N SER A 177 -6.01 5.00 -8.24
CA SER A 177 -5.18 6.04 -8.85
C SER A 177 -3.69 5.67 -8.92
N GLY A 178 -3.28 4.67 -8.14
CA GLY A 178 -1.89 4.29 -7.87
C GLY A 178 -1.09 5.31 -7.05
N ARG A 179 -1.72 6.35 -6.47
CA ARG A 179 -0.99 7.45 -5.79
C ARG A 179 -1.10 7.42 -4.28
N GLU A 180 -2.09 6.72 -3.75
CA GLU A 180 -2.24 6.47 -2.34
C GLU A 180 -1.85 5.00 -2.08
N LEU A 181 -0.76 4.82 -1.35
CA LEU A 181 -0.21 3.51 -1.02
C LEU A 181 -0.41 3.26 0.46
N ILE A 182 -0.52 2.00 0.85
CA ILE A 182 -0.58 1.60 2.25
C ILE A 182 0.24 0.33 2.47
N VAL A 183 0.97 0.31 3.58
CA VAL A 183 1.82 -0.82 4.00
C VAL A 183 1.58 -1.14 5.46
N SER A 184 1.39 -2.42 5.72
CA SER A 184 1.22 -2.99 7.04
C SER A 184 2.55 -3.27 7.71
N THR A 185 2.61 -3.01 9.01
CA THR A 185 3.71 -3.43 9.89
C THR A 185 3.30 -4.57 10.81
N TYR A 186 2.14 -5.17 10.58
CA TYR A 186 1.62 -6.30 11.34
C TYR A 186 2.62 -7.47 11.28
N GLU A 187 3.10 -7.93 12.44
CA GLU A 187 4.12 -8.99 12.58
C GLU A 187 5.49 -8.73 11.87
N ILE A 188 5.66 -7.64 11.12
CA ILE A 188 6.89 -7.34 10.36
C ILE A 188 8.13 -7.26 11.25
N ARG A 189 7.97 -6.87 12.53
CA ARG A 189 9.07 -6.89 13.49
C ARG A 189 9.62 -8.31 13.71
N GLU A 190 8.72 -9.29 13.89
CA GLU A 190 9.10 -10.69 14.06
C GLU A 190 9.69 -11.26 12.77
N PHE A 191 9.11 -10.95 11.62
CA PHE A 191 9.64 -11.41 10.34
C PHE A 191 11.00 -10.81 9.99
N ALA A 192 11.22 -9.53 10.31
CA ALA A 192 12.51 -8.88 10.14
C ALA A 192 13.58 -9.49 11.05
N ASP A 193 13.24 -9.81 12.29
CA ASP A 193 14.14 -10.49 13.22
C ASP A 193 14.54 -11.88 12.70
N LYS A 194 13.56 -12.69 12.27
CA LYS A 194 13.81 -14.00 11.63
C LYS A 194 14.67 -13.89 10.36
N ALA A 195 14.51 -12.81 9.60
CA ALA A 195 15.30 -12.53 8.40
C ALA A 195 16.70 -11.97 8.69
N GLY A 196 17.01 -11.62 9.96
CA GLY A 196 18.26 -10.96 10.35
C GLY A 196 18.39 -9.54 9.78
N LYS A 197 17.28 -8.80 9.67
CA LYS A 197 17.22 -7.45 9.10
C LYS A 197 16.60 -6.46 10.09
N PRO A 198 17.00 -5.17 10.04
CA PRO A 198 16.28 -4.12 10.77
C PRO A 198 14.83 -3.97 10.28
N VAL A 199 13.88 -3.79 11.20
CA VAL A 199 12.45 -3.65 10.89
C VAL A 199 12.17 -2.50 9.93
N GLU A 200 12.87 -1.37 10.09
CA GLU A 200 12.78 -0.21 9.21
C GLU A 200 13.19 -0.52 7.76
N ALA A 201 14.15 -1.44 7.56
CA ALA A 201 14.56 -1.88 6.23
C ALA A 201 13.50 -2.80 5.58
N ALA A 202 12.86 -3.67 6.37
CA ALA A 202 11.76 -4.49 5.89
C ALA A 202 10.57 -3.63 5.43
N VAL A 203 10.17 -2.65 6.25
CA VAL A 203 9.10 -1.70 5.92
C VAL A 203 9.45 -0.87 4.69
N ALA A 204 10.65 -0.31 4.61
CA ALA A 204 11.10 0.43 3.44
C ALA A 204 11.13 -0.42 2.16
N GLY A 205 11.46 -1.71 2.27
CA GLY A 205 11.41 -2.65 1.15
C GLY A 205 10.01 -2.77 0.56
N MET A 206 9.00 -2.97 1.42
CA MET A 206 7.60 -3.02 0.99
C MET A 206 7.12 -1.67 0.41
N MET A 207 7.52 -0.55 1.03
CA MET A 207 7.21 0.79 0.51
C MET A 207 7.78 1.01 -0.89
N VAL A 208 9.02 0.60 -1.13
CA VAL A 208 9.69 0.73 -2.44
C VAL A 208 9.03 -0.18 -3.48
N ALA A 209 8.65 -1.39 -3.10
CA ALA A 209 7.91 -2.30 -3.99
C ALA A 209 6.57 -1.69 -4.43
N GLN A 210 5.79 -1.16 -3.48
CA GLN A 210 4.54 -0.47 -3.77
C GLN A 210 4.74 0.79 -4.62
N LEU A 211 5.79 1.56 -4.35
CA LEU A 211 6.14 2.73 -5.17
C LEU A 211 6.47 2.33 -6.62
N MET A 212 7.11 1.19 -6.83
CA MET A 212 7.39 0.69 -8.18
C MET A 212 6.11 0.28 -8.93
N VAL A 213 5.14 -0.35 -8.25
CA VAL A 213 3.79 -0.60 -8.82
C VAL A 213 3.13 0.71 -9.20
N ALA A 214 3.17 1.70 -8.32
CA ALA A 214 2.62 3.04 -8.55
C ALA A 214 3.22 3.76 -9.78
N LEU A 215 4.52 3.57 -10.02
CA LEU A 215 5.21 4.18 -11.16
C LEU A 215 4.96 3.43 -12.48
N ASN A 216 4.59 2.14 -12.42
CA ASN A 216 4.31 1.36 -13.61
C ASN A 216 3.37 0.18 -13.32
N GLU A 217 2.14 0.27 -13.80
CA GLU A 217 1.08 -0.74 -13.60
C GLU A 217 1.40 -2.13 -14.16
N LYS A 218 2.43 -2.26 -15.01
CA LYS A 218 2.88 -3.57 -15.51
C LYS A 218 3.68 -4.33 -14.45
N VAL A 219 4.23 -3.63 -13.46
CA VAL A 219 4.89 -4.25 -12.31
C VAL A 219 3.81 -4.78 -11.38
N GLY A 220 3.74 -6.10 -11.23
CA GLY A 220 2.76 -6.77 -10.39
C GLY A 220 3.39 -7.85 -9.53
N PHE A 221 2.61 -8.39 -8.60
CA PHE A 221 3.09 -9.40 -7.67
C PHE A 221 3.14 -10.80 -8.31
N HIS A 222 4.24 -11.53 -8.08
CA HIS A 222 4.42 -12.91 -8.52
C HIS A 222 3.72 -13.86 -7.55
N ARG A 223 3.05 -14.88 -8.08
CA ARG A 223 2.53 -15.99 -7.25
C ARG A 223 3.62 -16.96 -6.81
N GLU A 224 4.72 -17.02 -7.56
CA GLU A 224 5.87 -17.87 -7.24
C GLU A 224 6.80 -17.13 -6.28
N SER A 225 7.39 -17.85 -5.32
CA SER A 225 8.45 -17.29 -4.48
C SER A 225 9.74 -17.19 -5.28
N ARG A 226 10.15 -15.96 -5.59
CA ARG A 226 11.42 -15.61 -6.26
C ARG A 226 12.39 -14.91 -5.31
N GLN A 227 12.02 -14.84 -4.02
CA GLN A 227 12.71 -14.04 -3.00
C GLN A 227 12.80 -12.57 -3.42
N CYS A 228 11.76 -12.09 -4.09
CA CYS A 228 11.65 -10.74 -4.60
C CYS A 228 10.66 -9.96 -3.74
N PHE A 229 10.83 -8.64 -3.59
CA PHE A 229 9.82 -7.83 -2.90
C PHE A 229 8.43 -7.85 -3.56
N PHE A 230 8.33 -8.31 -4.80
CA PHE A 230 7.06 -8.50 -5.52
C PHE A 230 6.47 -9.90 -5.34
N ASP A 231 6.99 -10.75 -4.47
CA ASP A 231 6.31 -12.03 -4.23
C ASP A 231 5.01 -11.79 -3.44
N TYR A 232 3.91 -12.41 -3.88
CA TYR A 232 2.57 -12.19 -3.31
C TYR A 232 2.46 -12.66 -1.85
N ASN A 233 3.30 -13.62 -1.45
CA ASN A 233 3.36 -14.16 -0.09
C ASN A 233 2.01 -14.72 0.42
N ASP A 234 1.37 -15.58 -0.39
CA ASP A 234 0.14 -16.32 -0.01
C ASP A 234 0.24 -16.98 1.37
N GLN A 235 1.44 -17.46 1.72
CA GLN A 235 1.76 -17.91 3.06
C GLN A 235 2.50 -16.80 3.79
N ARG A 236 1.92 -16.29 4.88
CA ARG A 236 2.48 -15.16 5.63
C ARG A 236 3.97 -15.29 5.95
N THR A 237 4.44 -16.50 6.23
CA THR A 237 5.83 -16.77 6.59
C THR A 237 6.82 -16.60 5.44
N THR A 238 6.41 -16.67 4.17
CA THR A 238 7.33 -16.53 3.02
C THR A 238 7.83 -15.09 2.86
N ILE A 239 7.19 -14.12 3.51
CA ILE A 239 7.70 -12.74 3.53
C ILE A 239 9.08 -12.66 4.18
N VAL A 240 9.41 -13.59 5.09
CA VAL A 240 10.74 -13.67 5.72
C VAL A 240 11.83 -13.86 4.65
N ASP A 241 11.57 -14.69 3.64
CA ASP A 241 12.53 -14.93 2.55
C ASP A 241 12.73 -13.66 1.70
N CYS A 242 11.64 -12.93 1.43
CA CYS A 242 11.68 -11.66 0.72
C CYS A 242 12.48 -10.60 1.49
N ILE A 243 12.23 -10.47 2.80
CA ILE A 243 12.95 -9.52 3.68
C ILE A 243 14.43 -9.91 3.76
N LYS A 244 14.74 -11.20 3.87
CA LYS A 244 16.11 -11.70 3.97
C LYS A 244 16.90 -11.39 2.70
N ALA A 245 16.33 -11.71 1.54
CA ALA A 245 16.96 -11.45 0.24
C ALA A 245 17.08 -9.95 -0.05
N CYS A 246 16.03 -9.18 0.26
CA CYS A 246 16.01 -7.73 0.13
C CYS A 246 16.41 -7.26 -1.27
N GLN A 247 15.73 -7.82 -2.28
CA GLN A 247 16.05 -7.63 -3.69
C GLN A 247 14.79 -7.46 -4.54
N VAL A 248 14.99 -6.95 -5.75
CA VAL A 248 14.00 -6.92 -6.81
C VAL A 248 14.57 -7.69 -8.00
N ASP A 249 13.77 -8.60 -8.56
CA ASP A 249 14.13 -9.37 -9.74
C ASP A 249 14.34 -8.45 -10.96
N GLU A 250 15.27 -8.83 -11.84
CA GLU A 250 15.62 -8.06 -13.04
C GLU A 250 14.41 -7.85 -13.97
N GLN A 251 13.51 -8.82 -14.07
CA GLN A 251 12.27 -8.71 -14.85
C GLN A 251 11.39 -7.57 -14.30
N CYS A 252 11.23 -7.47 -12.99
CA CYS A 252 10.47 -6.38 -12.36
C CYS A 252 11.11 -5.00 -12.64
N LEU A 253 12.44 -4.91 -12.52
CA LEU A 253 13.16 -3.67 -12.83
C LEU A 253 13.02 -3.28 -14.30
N ASN A 254 13.07 -4.25 -15.21
CA ASN A 254 12.95 -4.02 -16.65
C ASN A 254 11.56 -3.58 -17.09
N LEU A 255 10.52 -3.84 -16.29
CA LEU A 255 9.18 -3.33 -16.54
C LEU A 255 9.07 -1.82 -16.29
N LEU A 256 9.92 -1.26 -15.42
CA LEU A 256 9.95 0.19 -15.16
C LEU A 256 10.44 0.98 -16.38
N GLU A 257 10.00 2.24 -16.46
CA GLU A 257 10.58 3.21 -17.39
C GLU A 257 12.08 3.39 -17.13
N PRO A 258 12.93 3.49 -18.17
CA PRO A 258 14.38 3.59 -18.02
C PRO A 258 14.85 4.69 -17.06
N ARG A 259 14.13 5.82 -17.00
CA ARG A 259 14.47 6.95 -16.12
C ARG A 259 14.40 6.64 -14.62
N TYR A 260 13.67 5.60 -14.20
CA TYR A 260 13.53 5.24 -12.79
C TYR A 260 14.41 4.05 -12.36
N ARG A 261 14.92 3.25 -13.31
CA ARG A 261 15.61 1.98 -13.00
C ARG A 261 16.82 2.16 -12.09
N SER A 262 17.74 3.05 -12.44
CA SER A 262 18.96 3.31 -11.65
C SER A 262 18.65 3.81 -10.23
N SER A 263 17.58 4.60 -10.09
CA SER A 263 17.14 5.08 -8.78
C SER A 263 16.55 3.96 -7.94
N MET A 264 15.72 3.09 -8.53
CA MET A 264 15.16 1.92 -7.83
C MET A 264 16.23 0.92 -7.42
N GLU A 265 17.20 0.63 -8.29
CA GLU A 265 18.36 -0.19 -7.95
C GLU A 265 19.14 0.40 -6.77
N ALA A 266 19.38 1.71 -6.76
CA ALA A 266 20.07 2.39 -5.68
C ALA A 266 19.29 2.33 -4.36
N LEU A 267 17.96 2.49 -4.40
CA LEU A 267 17.09 2.33 -3.23
C LEU A 267 17.16 0.91 -2.67
N VAL A 268 16.91 -0.11 -3.50
CA VAL A 268 16.94 -1.53 -3.09
C VAL A 268 18.31 -1.91 -2.52
N LYS A 269 19.40 -1.49 -3.18
CA LYS A 269 20.78 -1.71 -2.72
C LYS A 269 21.03 -1.03 -1.36
N THR A 270 20.51 0.17 -1.15
CA THR A 270 20.63 0.90 0.11
C THR A 270 19.89 0.19 1.23
N ILE A 271 18.67 -0.29 0.99
CA ILE A 271 17.87 -1.06 1.95
C ILE A 271 18.59 -2.37 2.31
N SER A 272 19.08 -3.11 1.32
CA SER A 272 19.75 -4.40 1.52
C SER A 272 21.01 -4.30 2.39
N LYS A 273 21.78 -3.23 2.18
CA LYS A 273 23.00 -2.91 2.94
C LYS A 273 22.73 -2.18 4.25
N TYR A 274 21.50 -1.74 4.51
CA TYR A 274 21.20 -0.98 5.71
C TYR A 274 21.47 -1.82 6.96
N ARG A 275 22.16 -1.19 7.91
CA ARG A 275 22.41 -1.70 9.25
C ARG A 275 22.11 -0.58 10.24
N ARG A 276 21.46 -0.94 11.34
CA ARG A 276 21.18 0.00 12.43
C ARG A 276 22.49 0.32 13.13
N VAL A 277 22.88 1.59 13.13
CA VAL A 277 24.00 2.07 13.94
C VAL A 277 23.42 2.37 15.31
N ILE A 278 23.64 1.48 16.27
CA ILE A 278 23.33 1.75 17.68
C ILE A 278 24.48 2.59 18.20
N GLN A 279 24.27 3.90 18.35
CA GLN A 279 25.18 4.74 19.11
C GLN A 279 25.15 4.23 20.56
N LYS A 280 26.29 3.70 21.01
CA LYS A 280 26.49 3.28 22.40
C LYS A 280 26.74 4.49 23.29
#